data_AF-A0A8C0W056-F1
#
_entry.id   AF-A0A8C0W056-F1
#
_cell.length_a   1.000
_cell.length_b   1.000
_cell.length_c   1.000
_cell.angle_alpha   90.00
_cell.angle_beta   90.00
_cell.angle_gamma   90.00
#
_symmetry.space_group_name_H-M   'P 1'
#
loop_
_entity.id
_entity.type
_entity.pdbx_description
1 polymer ?
#
loop_
_entity_poly.entity_id
_entity_poly.type
_entity_poly.pdbx_seq_one_letter_code
_entity_poly.pdbx_strand_id
1 'polypeptide(L)'
;MDKFVGLGVFVDTYPNEEKQQERVFPYISAMVNNGSLSYDHERDGRPTELGGCTAIVRNLHYDTFLVIRYVKRHLTIMMDIDGKHEWRDCIEVPGVRLPRGYYFGTSSITGDLSGTAECSLFATTEASSQYLGLSEVLQKGEPDEQSSEKQMS
;
A
#
# COMPACT_ATOMS: atom_id res chain seq x y z
N MET A 1 -3.76 -1.83 -16.50
CA MET A 1 -4.88 -1.80 -15.52
C MET A 1 -5.97 -0.97 -16.15
N ASP A 2 -7.20 -1.47 -16.20
CA ASP A 2 -8.30 -0.73 -16.84
C ASP A 2 -8.63 0.54 -16.06
N LYS A 3 -9.03 1.57 -16.82
CA LYS A 3 -9.27 2.94 -16.36
C LYS A 3 -10.06 2.99 -15.05
N PHE A 4 -9.52 3.65 -14.03
CA PHE A 4 -10.19 3.83 -12.73
C PHE A 4 -10.56 5.30 -12.50
N VAL A 5 -11.56 5.53 -11.66
CA VAL A 5 -11.91 6.86 -11.17
C VAL A 5 -11.61 6.89 -9.67
N GLY A 6 -10.53 7.56 -9.26
CA GLY A 6 -10.12 7.58 -7.86
C GLY A 6 -8.66 7.89 -7.62
N LEU A 7 -8.19 7.47 -6.45
CA LEU A 7 -6.79 7.48 -6.04
C LEU A 7 -6.26 6.03 -6.10
N GLY A 8 -5.17 5.83 -6.83
CA GLY A 8 -4.36 4.62 -6.78
C GLY A 8 -3.07 4.90 -6.02
N VAL A 9 -2.70 4.01 -5.10
CA VAL A 9 -1.38 3.96 -4.47
C VAL A 9 -0.75 2.65 -4.88
N PHE A 10 0.41 2.71 -5.51
CA PHE A 10 1.10 1.56 -6.06
C PHE A 10 2.40 1.35 -5.30
N VAL A 11 2.61 0.13 -4.82
CA VAL A 11 3.88 -0.32 -4.25
C VAL A 11 4.52 -1.20 -5.30
N ASP A 12 5.39 -0.62 -6.12
CA ASP A 12 6.06 -1.34 -7.18
C ASP A 12 7.38 -1.92 -6.68
N THR A 13 7.60 -3.21 -6.93
CA THR A 13 8.80 -3.90 -6.49
C THR A 13 9.77 -4.16 -7.63
N TYR A 14 9.38 -3.90 -8.88
CA TYR A 14 10.17 -4.26 -10.05
C TYR A 14 10.31 -3.09 -11.02
N PRO A 15 11.54 -2.70 -11.41
CA PRO A 15 11.73 -1.66 -12.41
C PRO A 15 11.41 -2.23 -13.81
N ASN A 16 10.34 -1.77 -14.45
CA ASN A 16 10.01 -2.21 -15.81
C ASN A 16 10.75 -1.41 -16.89
N GLU A 17 11.18 -0.18 -16.58
CA GLU A 17 11.93 0.67 -17.51
C GLU A 17 13.45 0.51 -17.31
N GLU A 18 14.14 -0.12 -18.28
CA GLU A 18 15.58 -0.46 -18.23
C GLU A 18 16.53 0.74 -17.94
N LYS A 19 16.08 1.97 -18.17
CA LYS A 19 16.88 3.21 -18.01
C LYS A 19 16.53 4.00 -16.74
N GLN A 20 15.98 3.36 -15.71
CA GLN A 20 15.70 4.01 -14.44
C GLN A 20 16.95 4.17 -13.57
N GLN A 21 17.83 5.11 -13.94
CA GLN A 21 18.91 5.55 -13.05
C GLN A 21 18.40 6.44 -11.90
N GLU A 22 17.17 6.94 -11.97
CA GLU A 22 16.63 7.94 -11.04
C GLU A 22 15.75 7.35 -9.92
N ARG A 23 15.30 6.09 -10.03
CA ARG A 23 14.43 5.44 -9.03
C ARG A 23 15.08 4.21 -8.45
N VAL A 24 14.95 4.06 -7.13
CA VAL A 24 15.36 2.86 -6.42
C VAL A 24 14.11 2.11 -6.00
N PHE A 25 14.05 0.84 -6.37
CA PHE A 25 12.92 -0.05 -6.08
C PHE A 25 13.20 -0.88 -4.81
N PRO A 26 12.17 -1.24 -4.03
CA PRO A 26 10.75 -0.94 -4.25
C PRO A 26 10.36 0.54 -4.12
N TYR A 27 9.36 0.96 -4.90
CA TYR A 27 8.95 2.35 -5.05
C TYR A 27 7.45 2.51 -4.81
N ILE A 28 7.08 3.41 -3.92
CA ILE A 28 5.69 3.76 -3.65
C ILE A 28 5.35 4.99 -4.48
N SER A 29 4.27 4.92 -5.25
CA SER A 29 3.76 6.05 -6.04
C SER A 29 2.26 6.24 -5.86
N ALA A 30 1.78 7.46 -6.11
CA ALA A 30 0.35 7.78 -6.11
C ALA A 30 -0.11 8.37 -7.45
N MET A 31 -1.31 7.99 -7.87
CA MET A 31 -1.96 8.50 -9.08
C MET A 31 -3.41 8.86 -8.78
N VAL A 32 -3.87 10.02 -9.25
CA VAL A 32 -5.30 10.33 -9.29
C VAL A 32 -5.78 10.22 -10.73
N ASN A 33 -6.90 9.55 -10.92
CA ASN A 33 -7.47 9.30 -12.22
C ASN A 33 -8.97 9.62 -12.22
N ASN A 34 -9.45 10.13 -13.35
CA ASN A 34 -10.86 10.45 -13.58
C ASN A 34 -11.51 9.49 -14.61
N GLY A 35 -10.84 8.37 -14.91
CA GLY A 35 -11.26 7.40 -15.91
C GLY A 35 -10.75 7.68 -17.33
N SER A 36 -9.98 8.75 -17.57
CA SER A 36 -9.40 9.00 -18.90
C SER A 36 -8.01 8.39 -19.07
N LEU A 37 -7.24 8.28 -18.00
CA LEU A 37 -5.87 7.80 -18.02
C LEU A 37 -5.82 6.29 -17.77
N SER A 38 -4.80 5.64 -18.32
CA SER A 38 -4.45 4.26 -17.98
C SER A 38 -3.11 4.27 -17.26
N TYR A 39 -2.95 3.39 -16.27
CA TYR A 39 -1.65 3.19 -15.64
C TYR A 39 -0.69 2.54 -16.65
N ASP A 40 0.44 3.20 -16.90
CA ASP A 40 1.47 2.75 -17.83
C ASP A 40 2.46 1.82 -17.12
N HIS A 41 2.20 0.52 -17.22
CA HIS A 41 3.01 -0.52 -16.58
C HIS A 41 4.44 -0.60 -17.13
N GLU A 42 4.67 -0.24 -18.40
CA GLU A 42 6.01 -0.30 -19.01
C GLU A 42 6.95 0.79 -18.47
N ARG A 43 6.36 1.85 -17.89
CA ARG A 43 7.09 3.01 -17.33
C ARG A 43 6.74 3.26 -15.87
N ASP A 44 6.30 2.23 -15.15
CA ASP A 44 6.02 2.25 -13.70
C ASP A 44 5.09 3.41 -13.27
N GLY A 45 4.14 3.78 -14.14
CA GLY A 45 3.17 4.85 -13.90
C GLY A 45 3.75 6.28 -13.91
N ARG A 46 5.03 6.45 -14.23
CA ARG A 46 5.77 7.71 -14.18
C ARG A 46 5.08 8.91 -14.87
N PRO A 47 4.42 8.77 -16.04
CA PRO A 47 3.78 9.91 -16.71
C PRO A 47 2.60 10.50 -15.93
N THR A 48 2.00 9.74 -15.02
CA THR A 48 0.75 10.09 -14.33
C THR A 48 0.90 10.16 -12.82
N GLU A 49 2.13 10.13 -12.34
CA GLU A 49 2.45 10.12 -10.92
C GLU A 49 2.31 11.51 -10.30
N LEU A 50 1.73 11.55 -9.10
CA LEU A 50 1.64 12.75 -8.26
C LEU A 50 2.87 12.94 -7.36
N GLY A 51 3.52 11.84 -7.01
CA GLY A 51 4.73 11.77 -6.21
C GLY A 51 4.97 10.34 -5.74
N GLY A 52 6.17 10.12 -5.20
CA GLY A 52 6.59 8.81 -4.75
C GLY A 52 7.88 8.83 -3.95
N CYS A 53 8.16 7.71 -3.31
CA CYS A 53 9.34 7.51 -2.48
C CYS A 53 9.84 6.07 -2.60
N THR A 54 11.13 5.87 -2.37
CA THR A 54 11.71 4.53 -2.24
C THR A 54 11.37 3.97 -0.86
N ALA A 55 10.86 2.73 -0.86
CA ALA A 55 10.56 1.97 0.34
C ALA A 55 11.32 0.65 0.26
N ILE A 56 12.41 0.52 1.02
CA ILE A 56 13.19 -0.72 1.06
C ILE A 56 12.42 -1.74 1.90
N VAL A 57 11.39 -2.35 1.31
CA VAL A 57 10.46 -3.29 1.98
C VAL A 57 10.83 -4.76 1.75
N ARG A 58 12.08 -5.08 1.42
CA ARG A 58 12.54 -6.46 1.16
C ARG A 58 13.33 -7.01 2.34
N ASN A 59 13.11 -8.28 2.68
CA ASN A 59 13.82 -9.04 3.73
C ASN A 59 13.74 -8.41 5.13
N LEU A 60 12.59 -7.83 5.47
CA LEU A 60 12.34 -7.29 6.79
C LEU A 60 11.78 -8.39 7.70
N HIS A 61 12.33 -8.52 8.91
CA HIS A 61 11.88 -9.49 9.91
C HIS A 61 10.73 -8.97 10.79
N TYR A 62 10.18 -7.81 10.44
CA TYR A 62 9.16 -7.09 11.18
C TYR A 62 8.08 -6.59 10.23
N ASP A 63 6.89 -6.38 10.77
CA ASP A 63 5.73 -5.92 10.00
C ASP A 63 5.98 -4.53 9.42
N THR A 64 5.51 -4.33 8.19
CA THR A 64 5.56 -3.04 7.50
C THR A 64 4.17 -2.44 7.43
N PHE A 65 4.07 -1.14 7.63
CA PHE A 65 2.81 -0.42 7.64
C PHE A 65 2.82 0.70 6.62
N LEU A 66 1.70 0.84 5.90
CA LEU A 66 1.44 1.95 5.00
C LEU A 66 0.16 2.67 5.46
N VAL A 67 0.26 3.97 5.70
CA VAL A 67 -0.86 4.80 6.12
C VAL A 67 -1.16 5.81 5.04
N ILE A 68 -2.38 5.75 4.51
CA ILE A 68 -2.91 6.70 3.53
C ILE A 68 -3.91 7.60 4.25
N ARG A 69 -3.58 8.89 4.36
CA ARG A 69 -4.40 9.89 5.05
C ARG A 69 -4.89 10.94 4.06
N TYR A 70 -6.20 11.14 4.01
CA TYR A 70 -6.81 12.18 3.19
C TYR A 70 -7.70 13.10 4.02
N VAL A 71 -7.25 14.32 4.28
CA VAL A 71 -7.96 15.30 5.12
C VAL A 71 -7.94 16.68 4.48
N LYS A 72 -9.09 17.35 4.39
CA LYS A 72 -9.19 18.73 3.85
C LYS A 72 -8.50 18.90 2.47
N ARG A 73 -8.65 17.91 1.57
CA ARG A 73 -8.00 17.87 0.25
C ARG A 73 -6.47 17.76 0.30
N HIS A 74 -5.95 17.22 1.38
CA HIS A 74 -4.54 16.99 1.58
C HIS A 74 -4.31 15.48 1.66
N LEU A 75 -3.52 14.95 0.72
CA LEU A 75 -3.12 13.56 0.68
C LEU A 75 -1.75 13.45 1.36
N THR A 76 -1.66 12.59 2.36
CA THR A 76 -0.41 12.23 3.04
C THR A 76 -0.29 10.71 3.03
N ILE A 77 0.85 10.19 2.59
CA ILE A 77 1.18 8.78 2.65
C ILE A 77 2.43 8.64 3.49
N MET A 78 2.35 7.81 4.52
CA MET A 78 3.42 7.54 5.47
C MET A 78 3.66 6.05 5.54
N MET A 79 4.88 5.66 5.91
CA MET A 79 5.25 4.26 6.07
C MET A 79 6.05 4.03 7.34
N ASP A 80 5.87 2.86 7.96
CA ASP A 80 6.81 2.31 8.93
C ASP A 80 7.36 1.03 8.33
N ILE A 81 8.63 1.09 7.93
CA ILE A 81 9.35 -0.02 7.31
C ILE A 81 10.62 -0.36 8.08
N ASP A 82 10.79 0.17 9.29
CA ASP A 82 11.94 -0.12 10.15
C ASP A 82 11.53 -0.91 11.41
N GLY A 83 10.24 -1.17 11.59
CA GLY A 83 9.70 -1.90 12.74
C GLY A 83 9.83 -1.13 14.05
N LYS A 84 9.97 0.20 13.96
CA LYS A 84 10.22 1.09 15.11
C LYS A 84 8.98 1.85 15.56
N HIS A 85 7.85 1.69 14.86
CA HIS A 85 6.68 2.55 15.04
C HIS A 85 6.99 4.02 14.79
N GLU A 86 7.99 4.29 13.95
CA GLU A 86 8.39 5.62 13.50
C GLU A 86 7.89 5.84 12.07
N TRP A 87 6.86 6.68 11.94
CA TRP A 87 6.28 7.01 10.65
C TRP A 87 7.21 7.90 9.85
N ARG A 88 7.56 7.46 8.63
CA ARG A 88 8.31 8.23 7.65
C ARG A 88 7.37 8.75 6.57
N ASP A 89 7.46 10.05 6.28
CA ASP A 89 6.70 10.67 5.20
C ASP A 89 7.19 10.17 3.84
N CYS A 90 6.25 9.79 2.97
CA CYS A 90 6.51 9.34 1.61
C CYS A 90 5.98 10.34 0.58
N ILE A 91 4.69 10.65 0.64
CA ILE A 91 4.01 11.55 -0.31
C ILE A 91 3.18 12.55 0.49
N GLU A 92 3.34 13.83 0.19
CA GLU A 92 2.54 14.91 0.76
C GLU A 92 2.08 15.85 -0.36
N VAL A 93 0.79 15.81 -0.70
CA VAL A 93 0.23 16.54 -1.83
C VAL A 93 -1.04 17.29 -1.43
N PRO A 94 -1.01 18.64 -1.41
CA PRO A 94 -2.20 19.45 -1.22
C PRO A 94 -3.04 19.52 -2.51
N GLY A 95 -4.33 19.82 -2.37
CA GLY A 95 -5.21 20.11 -3.50
C GLY A 95 -5.80 18.89 -4.21
N VAL A 96 -5.50 17.67 -3.76
CA VAL A 96 -6.10 16.44 -4.27
C VAL A 96 -7.61 16.46 -4.03
N ARG A 97 -8.41 16.27 -5.09
CA ARG A 97 -9.89 16.29 -5.02
C ARG A 97 -10.43 14.89 -5.24
N LEU A 98 -10.92 14.26 -4.16
CA LEU A 98 -11.61 12.98 -4.22
C LEU A 98 -13.08 13.17 -3.80
N PRO A 99 -14.04 12.84 -4.68
CA PRO A 99 -15.46 12.79 -4.33
C PRO A 99 -15.72 11.81 -3.17
N ARG A 100 -16.85 12.00 -2.48
CA ARG A 100 -17.36 11.01 -1.52
C ARG A 100 -18.01 9.85 -2.26
N GLY A 101 -18.10 8.69 -1.59
CA GLY A 101 -18.77 7.51 -2.12
C GLY A 101 -17.88 6.58 -2.94
N TYR A 102 -16.56 6.66 -2.77
CA TYR A 102 -15.62 5.68 -3.32
C TYR A 102 -15.47 4.46 -2.41
N TYR A 103 -14.98 3.39 -3.00
CA TYR A 103 -14.69 2.13 -2.32
C TYR A 103 -13.19 2.03 -2.03
N PHE A 104 -12.86 1.43 -0.90
CA PHE A 104 -11.50 1.01 -0.62
C PHE A 104 -11.30 -0.42 -1.11
N GLY A 105 -10.12 -0.69 -1.66
CA GLY A 105 -9.74 -2.02 -2.12
C GLY A 105 -8.24 -2.14 -2.19
N THR A 106 -7.75 -3.36 -2.05
CA THR A 106 -6.36 -3.73 -2.25
C THR A 106 -6.30 -4.84 -3.29
N SER A 107 -5.26 -4.83 -4.11
CA SER A 107 -5.00 -5.87 -5.10
C SER A 107 -3.50 -6.03 -5.25
N SER A 108 -3.05 -7.25 -5.50
CA SER A 108 -1.68 -7.55 -5.86
C SER A 108 -1.64 -8.28 -7.20
N ILE A 109 -0.56 -8.07 -7.94
CA ILE A 109 -0.29 -8.79 -9.19
C ILE A 109 1.17 -9.20 -9.18
N THR A 110 1.43 -10.47 -9.51
CA THR A 110 2.78 -11.01 -9.70
C THR A 110 2.96 -11.33 -11.17
N GLY A 111 4.02 -10.81 -11.80
CA GLY A 111 4.42 -11.14 -13.17
C GLY A 111 5.22 -12.46 -13.24
N ASP A 112 6.10 -12.58 -14.23
CA ASP A 112 6.93 -13.79 -14.45
C ASP A 112 7.95 -14.06 -13.34
N LEU A 113 8.29 -13.03 -12.54
CA LEU A 113 9.06 -13.15 -11.31
C LEU A 113 8.09 -13.15 -10.12
N SER A 114 8.03 -14.27 -9.39
CA SER A 114 7.14 -14.42 -8.26
C SER A 114 7.79 -13.93 -6.96
N GLY A 115 7.11 -12.98 -6.30
CA GLY A 115 7.28 -12.64 -4.90
C GLY A 115 5.93 -12.74 -4.21
N THR A 116 5.87 -13.24 -2.98
CA THR A 116 4.61 -13.32 -2.22
C THR A 116 4.21 -11.91 -1.76
N ALA A 117 3.16 -11.36 -2.36
CA ALA A 117 2.55 -10.11 -1.94
C ALA A 117 1.35 -10.42 -1.03
N GLU A 118 1.60 -10.60 0.27
CA GLU A 118 0.56 -10.81 1.27
C GLU A 118 0.21 -9.48 1.95
N CYS A 119 -1.05 -9.06 1.81
CA CYS A 119 -1.61 -7.97 2.61
C CYS A 119 -2.34 -8.58 3.80
N SER A 120 -1.67 -8.60 4.97
CA SER A 120 -2.19 -9.25 6.18
C SER A 120 -3.36 -8.49 6.82
N LEU A 121 -3.37 -7.15 6.74
CA LEU A 121 -4.39 -6.32 7.37
C LEU A 121 -4.69 -5.04 6.57
N PHE A 122 -5.96 -4.79 6.32
CA PHE A 122 -6.44 -3.53 5.74
C PHE A 122 -7.48 -2.90 6.68
N ALA A 123 -7.15 -1.74 7.25
CA ALA A 123 -8.01 -1.00 8.16
C ALA A 123 -8.35 0.37 7.59
N THR A 124 -9.61 0.79 7.73
CA THR A 124 -10.07 2.13 7.32
C THR A 124 -10.65 2.85 8.53
N THR A 125 -10.29 4.13 8.68
CA THR A 125 -10.84 4.99 9.73
C THR A 125 -11.35 6.28 9.10
N GLU A 126 -12.53 6.75 9.54
CA GLU A 126 -13.02 8.06 9.14
C GLU A 126 -12.22 9.15 9.87
N ALA A 127 -11.77 10.16 9.13
CA ALA A 127 -10.97 11.26 9.68
C ALA A 127 -11.70 12.12 10.74
N SER A 128 -13.03 11.99 10.87
CA SER A 128 -13.84 12.56 11.96
C SER A 128 -13.67 11.84 13.30
N SER A 129 -13.21 10.59 13.26
CA SER A 129 -13.04 9.73 14.43
C SER A 129 -11.60 9.81 14.93
N GLN A 130 -11.23 10.98 15.47
CA GLN A 130 -9.90 11.24 16.06
C GLN A 130 -9.62 10.45 17.37
N TYR A 131 -10.47 9.49 17.74
CA TYR A 131 -10.44 8.77 19.01
C TYR A 131 -10.39 7.24 18.92
N LEU A 132 -10.42 6.63 17.74
CA LEU A 132 -10.12 5.19 17.62
C LEU A 132 -8.63 5.03 17.34
N GLY A 133 -7.85 5.22 18.41
CA GLY A 133 -6.47 4.75 18.46
C GLY A 133 -6.41 3.25 18.21
N LEU A 134 -5.23 2.77 17.82
CA LEU A 134 -4.83 1.38 17.60
C LEU A 134 -5.03 0.43 18.81
N SER A 135 -5.97 0.69 19.71
CA SER A 135 -6.25 -0.09 20.91
C SER A 135 -7.14 -1.31 20.71
N GLU A 136 -7.66 -1.60 19.50
CA GLU A 136 -8.58 -2.73 19.26
C GLU A 136 -7.98 -3.97 18.58
N VAL A 137 -6.66 -4.05 18.38
CA VAL A 137 -6.04 -5.23 17.72
C VAL A 137 -5.38 -6.21 18.70
N LEU A 138 -5.33 -5.88 20.00
CA LEU A 138 -4.83 -6.80 21.04
C LEU A 138 -5.96 -7.51 21.79
N GLN A 139 -6.75 -8.33 21.09
CA GLN A 139 -7.46 -9.46 21.72
C GLN A 139 -7.26 -10.74 20.90
N LYS A 140 -6.10 -11.36 21.15
CA LYS A 140 -5.96 -12.76 21.58
C LYS A 140 -6.78 -13.81 20.82
N GLY A 141 -6.11 -14.49 19.88
CA GLY A 141 -6.38 -15.88 19.54
C GLY A 141 -5.06 -16.65 19.56
N GLU A 142 -4.68 -17.18 20.73
CA GLU A 142 -3.63 -18.20 20.84
C GLU A 142 -4.04 -19.44 20.00
N PRO A 143 -3.09 -20.15 19.37
CA PRO A 143 -3.36 -21.42 18.70
C PRO A 143 -3.56 -22.53 19.75
N ASP A 144 -4.69 -23.23 19.69
CA ASP A 144 -4.89 -24.47 20.45
C ASP A 144 -3.97 -25.56 19.88
N GLU A 145 -3.04 -26.02 20.71
CA GLU A 145 -2.19 -27.18 20.51
C GLU A 145 -2.77 -28.39 21.26
N GLN A 146 -3.19 -29.43 20.51
CA GLN A 146 -3.29 -30.88 20.83
C GLN A 146 -4.42 -31.51 20.00
N SER A 147 -4.36 -32.71 19.44
CA SER A 147 -3.41 -33.83 19.51
C SER A 147 -3.70 -34.81 18.35
N SER A 148 -2.65 -35.45 17.85
CA SER A 148 -2.57 -36.81 17.29
C SER A 148 -3.84 -37.69 17.22
N GLU A 149 -4.11 -38.31 16.06
CA GLU A 149 -3.93 -39.76 15.79
C GLU A 149 -4.66 -40.28 14.52
N LYS A 150 -3.98 -41.24 13.86
CA LYS A 150 -4.47 -42.39 13.07
C LYS A 150 -4.93 -42.24 11.60
N GLN A 151 -4.01 -42.65 10.72
CA GLN A 151 -4.07 -43.81 9.80
C GLN A 151 -5.36 -44.15 9.04
N MET A 152 -5.16 -44.26 7.71
CA MET A 152 -5.56 -45.38 6.83
C MET A 152 -6.96 -45.34 6.18
N SER A 153 -6.99 -45.02 4.89
CA SER A 153 -7.29 -45.97 3.81
C SER A 153 -6.86 -45.42 2.45
#